data_AF-A0A8T1AIR2-F1
#
_entry.id   AF-A0A8T1AIR2-F1
#
_cell.length_a   1.000
_cell.length_b   1.000
_cell.length_c   1.000
_cell.angle_alpha   90.00
_cell.angle_beta   90.00
_cell.angle_gamma   90.00
#
_symmetry.space_group_name_H-M   'P 1'
#
loop_
_entity.id
_entity.type
_entity.pdbx_description
1 polymer ?
#
loop_
_entity_poly.entity_id
_entity_poly.type
_entity_poly.pdbx_seq_one_letter_code
_entity_poly.pdbx_strand_id
1 'polypeptide(L)' 'MVYEFEMWVMAHSADVDVVLGTDFMISAGIRLDLFHGAAQLPNEIRIPLVKTKNMLDSEEYGSM' A
#
# COMPACT_ATOMS: atom_id res chain seq x y z
N MET A 1 22.31 4.52 2.96
CA MET A 1 21.71 3.68 4.01
C MET A 1 21.07 2.50 3.31
N VAL A 2 21.44 1.28 3.68
CA VAL A 2 20.85 0.04 3.13
C VAL A 2 19.98 -0.55 4.25
N TYR A 3 18.73 -0.86 3.93
CA TYR A 3 17.77 -1.46 4.86
C TYR A 3 17.55 -2.90 4.43
N GLU A 4 17.77 -3.84 5.35
CA GLU A 4 17.54 -5.27 5.14
C GLU A 4 16.31 -5.68 5.95
N PHE A 5 15.36 -6.36 5.33
CA PHE A 5 14.10 -6.74 5.98
C PHE A 5 13.51 -8.00 5.36
N GLU A 6 12.75 -8.73 6.17
CA GLU A 6 11.96 -9.88 5.71
C GLU A 6 10.65 -9.37 5.10
N MET A 7 10.43 -9.63 3.81
CA MET A 7 9.19 -9.30 3.11
C MET A 7 8.41 -10.58 2.83
N TRP A 8 7.12 -10.57 3.16
CA TRP A 8 6.20 -11.64 2.79
C TRP A 8 5.64 -11.38 1.40
N VAL A 9 6.23 -12.02 0.38
CA VAL A 9 5.64 -12.05 -0.98
C VAL A 9 4.47 -13.02 -0.97
N MET A 10 3.28 -12.53 -0.66
CA MET A 10 2.06 -13.30 -0.90
C MET A 10 1.79 -13.27 -2.40
N ALA A 11 1.72 -14.44 -3.06
CA ALA A 11 1.24 -14.54 -4.44
C ALA A 11 -0.25 -14.18 -4.47
N HIS A 12 -0.55 -12.89 -4.44
CA HIS A 12 -1.92 -12.40 -4.43
C HIS A 12 -2.37 -12.25 -5.88
N SER A 13 -3.38 -13.01 -6.27
CA SER A 13 -3.98 -12.99 -7.61
C SER A 13 -4.81 -11.72 -7.89
N ALA A 14 -4.42 -10.59 -7.32
CA ALA A 14 -5.08 -9.30 -7.49
C ALA A 14 -4.02 -8.20 -7.38
N ASP A 15 -3.45 -7.83 -8.53
CA ASP A 15 -2.86 -6.52 -8.89
C ASP A 15 -2.00 -5.76 -7.85
N VAL A 16 -1.42 -6.48 -6.88
CA VAL A 16 -0.58 -5.92 -5.82
C VAL A 16 0.77 -6.62 -5.89
N ASP A 17 1.79 -5.87 -6.33
CA ASP A 17 3.15 -6.38 -6.50
C ASP A 17 3.77 -6.82 -5.16
N VAL A 18 3.45 -6.13 -4.06
CA VAL A 18 4.10 -6.25 -2.74
C VAL A 18 3.15 -5.84 -1.62
N VAL A 19 3.10 -6.62 -0.53
CA VAL A 19 2.46 -6.23 0.74
C VAL A 19 3.53 -5.98 1.79
N LEU A 20 3.49 -4.82 2.44
CA LEU A 20 4.39 -4.45 3.53
C LEU A 20 3.69 -4.60 4.88
N GLY A 21 4.32 -5.32 5.81
CA GLY A 21 3.86 -5.46 7.18
C GLY A 21 4.08 -4.20 8.02
N THR A 22 3.39 -4.10 9.15
CA THR A 22 3.54 -2.98 10.10
C THR A 22 4.89 -3.01 10.82
N ASP A 23 5.42 -4.19 11.07
CA ASP A 23 6.77 -4.46 11.58
C ASP A 23 7.85 -3.84 10.66
N PHE A 24 7.69 -3.98 9.35
CA PHE A 24 8.55 -3.33 8.36
C PHE A 24 8.41 -1.81 8.43
N MET A 25 7.17 -1.29 8.34
CA MET A 25 6.93 0.15 8.32
C MET A 25 7.47 0.85 9.58
N ILE A 26 7.28 0.25 10.75
CA ILE A 26 7.78 0.79 12.03
C ILE A 26 9.31 0.76 12.08
N SER A 27 9.93 -0.37 11.73
CA SER A 27 11.40 -0.51 11.76
C SER A 27 12.08 0.40 10.76
N ALA A 28 11.47 0.61 9.59
CA ALA A 28 11.93 1.53 8.57
C ALA A 28 11.63 3.00 8.91
N GLY A 29 10.98 3.30 10.04
CA GLY A 29 10.64 4.67 10.45
C GLY A 29 9.62 5.37 9.55
N ILE A 30 8.80 4.60 8.82
CA ILE A 30 7.73 5.13 7.97
C ILE A 30 6.58 5.60 8.88
N ARG A 31 6.15 6.85 8.72
CA ARG A 31 5.04 7.44 9.47
C ARG A 31 3.79 7.54 8.60
N LEU A 32 2.66 7.08 9.11
CA LEU A 32 1.39 7.18 8.41
C LEU A 32 0.67 8.46 8.82
N ASP A 33 0.55 9.38 7.88
CA ASP A 33 -0.26 10.59 8.00
C ASP A 33 -1.68 10.30 7.51
N LEU A 34 -2.54 9.90 8.44
CA LEU A 34 -3.92 9.56 8.14
C LEU A 34 -4.79 10.78 7.80
N PHE A 35 -4.38 11.98 8.20
CA PHE A 35 -5.13 13.21 7.92
C PHE A 35 -4.97 13.62 6.46
N HIS A 36 -3.74 13.57 5.94
CA HIS A 36 -3.45 13.86 4.54
C HIS A 36 -3.50 12.62 3.63
N GLY A 37 -3.71 11.42 4.20
CA GLY A 37 -3.70 10.17 3.46
C GLY A 37 -2.35 9.90 2.80
N ALA A 38 -1.25 10.03 3.54
CA ALA A 38 0.11 9.85 3.01
C ALA A 38 0.99 9.01 3.96
N ALA A 39 1.94 8.25 3.41
CA ALA A 39 3.07 7.69 4.13
C ALA A 39 4.27 8.63 4.01
N GLN A 40 4.99 8.85 5.11
CA GLN A 40 6.19 9.67 5.20
C GLN A 40 7.38 8.78 5.51
N LEU A 41 8.37 8.76 4.63
CA LEU A 41 9.62 8.05 4.86
C LEU A 41 10.56 8.88 5.76
N PRO A 42 11.56 8.25 6.41
CA PRO A 42 12.52 8.96 7.27
C PRO A 42 13.34 10.04 6.56
N ASN A 43 13.44 9.96 5.23
CA ASN A 43 14.09 10.94 4.37
C ASN A 43 13.10 12.00 3.83
N GLU A 44 11.97 12.19 4.50
CA GLU A 44 10.91 13.16 4.20
C GLU A 44 10.17 12.96 2.87
N ILE A 45 10.37 11.82 2.18
CA ILE A 45 9.56 11.49 0.99
C ILE A 45 8.12 11.19 1.43
N ARG A 46 7.15 11.92 0.86
CA ARG A 46 5.71 11.70 1.04
C ARG A 46 5.15 10.87 -0.11
N ILE A 47 4.61 9.71 0.20
CA ILE A 47 3.94 8.81 -0.74
C ILE A 47 2.43 8.86 -0.45
N PRO A 48 1.58 9.23 -1.40
CA PRO A 48 0.13 9.22 -1.18
C PRO A 48 -0.36 7.79 -0.96
N LEU A 49 -1.25 7.60 0.00
CA LEU A 49 -1.97 6.36 0.21
C LEU A 49 -3.08 6.29 -0.84
N VAL A 50 -2.89 5.48 -1.87
CA VAL A 50 -3.92 5.24 -2.87
C VAL A 50 -5.00 4.36 -2.25
N LYS A 51 -6.24 4.83 -2.23
CA LYS A 51 -7.40 3.96 -1.96
C LYS A 51 -7.70 3.19 -3.23
N THR A 52 -7.28 1.93 -3.31
CA THR A 52 -7.76 1.03 -4.35
C THR A 52 -9.20 0.64 -4.03
N LYS A 53 -10.16 1.45 -4.46
CA LYS A 53 -11.56 1.03 -4.57
C LYS A 53 -11.78 0.67 -6.02
N ASN A 54 -11.57 -0.59 -6.40
CA ASN A 54 -12.04 -1.15 -7.67
C ASN A 54 -11.96 -2.68 -7.63
N MET A 55 -12.92 -3.28 -6.95
CA MET A 55 -13.41 -4.61 -7.31
C MET A 55 -14.90 -4.58 -7.00
N LEU A 56 -15.73 -4.70 -8.06
CA LEU A 56 -17.19 -4.59 -8.08
C LEU A 56 -17.75 -3.15 -8.21
N ASP A 57 -17.64 -2.60 -9.41
CA ASP A 57 -18.77 -1.85 -10.01
C ASP A 57 -19.04 -2.39 -11.43
N SER A 58 -18.92 -3.71 -11.57
CA SER A 58 -19.14 -4.43 -12.82
C SER A 58 -20.48 -5.17 -12.79
N GLU A 59 -21.60 -4.49 -12.54
CA GLU A 59 -22.94 -4.99 -12.91
C GLU A 59 -23.90 -3.82 -13.25
N GLU A 60 -23.56 -3.01 -14.23
CA GLU A 60 -24.55 -2.29 -15.06
C GLU A 60 -24.14 -2.34 -16.55
N TYR A 61 -23.99 -3.54 -17.09
CA TYR A 61 -24.14 -3.78 -18.53
C TYR A 61 -24.89 -5.09 -18.73
N GLY A 62 -26.20 -4.98 -18.53
CA GLY A 62 -27.17 -6.05 -18.77
C GLY A 62 -28.54 -5.47 -19.09
N SER A 63 -28.60 -4.37 -19.84
CA SER A 63 -29.80 -3.97 -20.57
C SER A 63 -29.69 -4.54 -21.99
N MET A 64 -30.27 -5.73 -22.19
CA MET A 64 -31.11 -6.09 -23.34
C MET A 64 -31.77 -7.44 -23.09
#